data_AF-A0A6M2EJD2-F1
#
_entry.id   AF-A0A6M2EJD2-F1
#
_cell.length_a   1.000
_cell.length_b   1.000
_cell.length_c   1.000
_cell.angle_alpha   90.00
_cell.angle_beta   90.00
_cell.angle_gamma   90.00
#
_symmetry.space_group_name_H-M   'P 1'
#
loop_
_entity.id
_entity.type
_entity.pdbx_description
1 polymer ?
#
loop_
_entity_poly.entity_id
_entity_poly.type
_entity_poly.pdbx_seq_one_letter_code
_entity_poly.pdbx_strand_id
1 'polypeptide(L)'
;MVGPERPQFVLFGSSIVQFSYSNEGWGALLAHIYARKADIVLRGYSGWNSRRAVQILDQVFPKVSSFCHQQGDLNQSSLSLKNLPAVLFSFLFRVFLLLLINLL
;
A
#
# COMPACT_ATOMS: atom_id res chain seq x y z
N MET A 1 -13.86 6.47 -23.73
CA MET A 1 -14.67 6.09 -22.55
C MET A 1 -13.70 5.59 -21.49
N VAL A 2 -13.42 6.38 -20.45
CA VAL A 2 -12.67 5.94 -19.28
C VAL A 2 -13.67 5.16 -18.42
N GLY A 3 -13.35 3.92 -18.03
CA GLY A 3 -14.20 3.12 -17.15
C GLY A 3 -14.39 3.78 -15.77
N PRO A 4 -15.24 3.22 -14.90
CA PRO A 4 -15.37 3.70 -13.53
C PRO A 4 -13.99 3.83 -12.87
N GLU A 5 -13.80 4.87 -12.05
CA GLU A 5 -12.52 5.13 -11.38
C GLU A 5 -12.06 3.90 -10.61
N ARG A 6 -10.85 3.44 -10.91
CA ARG A 6 -10.26 2.28 -10.23
C ARG A 6 -9.71 2.73 -8.88
N PRO A 7 -9.89 1.92 -7.82
CA PRO A 7 -9.26 2.21 -6.54
C PRO A 7 -7.74 2.28 -6.71
N GLN A 8 -7.11 3.29 -6.12
CA GLN A 8 -5.66 3.45 -6.17
C GLN A 8 -5.02 2.99 -4.86
N PHE A 9 -3.97 2.19 -4.96
CA PHE A 9 -3.13 1.81 -3.83
C PHE A 9 -1.78 2.51 -3.92
N VAL A 10 -1.49 3.38 -2.96
CA VAL A 10 -0.21 4.08 -2.91
C VAL A 10 0.75 3.31 -2.00
N LEU A 11 1.79 2.73 -2.58
CA LEU A 11 2.88 2.10 -1.84
C LEU A 11 3.87 3.18 -1.42
N PHE A 12 3.79 3.58 -0.16
CA PHE A 12 4.63 4.61 0.43
C PHE A 12 5.68 4.01 1.36
N GLY A 13 6.96 4.32 1.14
CA GLY A 13 8.01 3.84 2.03
C GLY A 13 9.41 4.26 1.62
N SER A 14 10.40 3.59 2.22
CA SER A 14 11.82 3.88 2.03
C SER A 14 12.44 2.98 0.94
N SER A 15 13.70 2.58 1.11
CA SER A 15 14.45 1.75 0.16
C SER A 15 13.74 0.43 -0.16
N ILE A 16 13.08 -0.21 0.81
CA ILE A 16 12.38 -1.49 0.60
C ILE A 16 11.25 -1.38 -0.42
N VAL A 17 10.51 -0.26 -0.44
CA VAL A 17 9.44 -0.01 -1.42
C VAL A 17 10.01 0.38 -2.77
N GLN A 18 11.14 1.07 -2.82
CA GLN A 18 11.80 1.41 -4.08
C GLN A 18 12.39 0.16 -4.77
N PHE A 19 13.11 -0.68 -4.02
CA PHE A 19 13.71 -1.90 -4.57
C PHE A 19 12.68 -3.01 -4.83
N SER A 20 11.52 -2.95 -4.18
CA SER A 20 10.39 -3.85 -4.40
C SER A 20 9.90 -3.90 -5.86
N TYR A 21 10.15 -2.85 -6.66
CA TYR A 21 9.79 -2.81 -8.07
C TYR A 21 10.95 -3.19 -9.01
N SER A 22 12.17 -3.27 -8.47
CA SER A 22 13.35 -3.69 -9.23
C SER A 22 13.39 -5.22 -9.33
N ASN A 23 13.90 -5.75 -10.44
CA ASN A 23 14.14 -7.18 -10.66
C ASN A 23 12.95 -8.09 -10.30
N GLU A 24 11.75 -7.81 -10.82
CA GLU A 24 10.56 -8.64 -10.57
C GLU A 24 10.21 -8.79 -9.07
N GLY A 25 10.61 -7.82 -8.25
CA GLY A 25 10.29 -7.82 -6.83
C GLY A 25 8.78 -7.81 -6.57
N TRP A 26 8.41 -8.00 -5.29
CA TRP A 26 7.01 -8.17 -4.90
C TRP A 26 6.10 -7.00 -5.31
N GLY A 27 6.63 -5.79 -5.48
CA GLY A 27 5.88 -4.61 -5.89
C GLY A 27 5.48 -4.66 -7.36
N ALA A 28 6.38 -5.13 -8.22
CA ALA A 28 6.08 -5.38 -9.63
C ALA A 28 5.07 -6.52 -9.78
N LEU A 29 5.22 -7.59 -8.99
CA LEU A 29 4.27 -8.70 -8.97
C LEU A 29 2.88 -8.27 -8.50
N LEU A 30 2.80 -7.42 -7.47
CA LEU A 30 1.54 -6.84 -7.01
C LEU A 30 0.88 -5.99 -8.10
N ALA A 31 1.64 -5.09 -8.74
CA ALA A 31 1.15 -4.29 -9.87
C ALA A 31 0.58 -5.17 -10.98
N HIS A 32 1.27 -6.27 -11.30
CA HIS A 32 0.81 -7.23 -12.30
C HIS A 32 -0.49 -7.94 -11.89
N ILE A 33 -0.57 -8.46 -10.66
CA ILE A 33 -1.78 -9.16 -10.15
C ILE A 33 -2.99 -8.23 -10.09
N TYR A 34 -2.77 -6.97 -9.72
CA TYR A 34 -3.84 -5.99 -9.53
C TYR A 34 -4.13 -5.12 -10.77
N ALA A 35 -3.43 -5.30 -11.89
CA ALA A 35 -3.53 -4.45 -13.09
C ALA A 35 -4.96 -4.23 -13.64
N ARG A 36 -5.90 -5.14 -13.35
CA ARG A 36 -7.32 -5.01 -13.76
C ARG A 36 -8.29 -4.65 -12.63
N LYS A 37 -7.79 -4.53 -11.41
CA LYS A 37 -8.58 -4.29 -10.19
C LYS A 37 -8.30 -2.93 -9.57
N ALA A 38 -7.04 -2.52 -9.53
CA ALA A 38 -6.59 -1.32 -8.84
C ALA A 38 -5.28 -0.81 -9.44
N ASP A 39 -5.10 0.51 -9.43
CA ASP A 39 -3.87 1.12 -9.89
C ASP A 39 -2.89 1.23 -8.71
N ILE A 40 -1.70 0.64 -8.86
CA ILE A 40 -0.67 0.67 -7.82
C ILE A 40 0.30 1.81 -8.13
N VAL A 41 0.33 2.82 -7.26
CA VAL A 41 1.21 3.97 -7.38
C VAL A 41 2.39 3.80 -6.42
N LEU A 42 3.60 3.76 -6.96
CA LEU A 42 4.79 3.57 -6.16
C LEU A 42 5.43 4.90 -5.74
N ARG A 43 5.61 5.08 -4.44
CA ARG A 43 6.24 6.25 -3.79
C ARG A 43 7.34 5.78 -2.83
N GLY A 44 8.31 5.05 -3.39
CA GLY A 44 9.49 4.58 -2.68
C GLY A 44 10.60 5.63 -2.71
N TYR A 45 11.07 6.04 -1.54
CA TYR A 45 12.12 7.03 -1.40
C TYR A 45 13.31 6.44 -0.61
N SER A 46 14.30 5.90 -1.32
CA SER A 46 15.51 5.38 -0.68
C SER A 46 16.24 6.48 0.11
N GLY A 47 16.68 6.14 1.32
CA GLY A 47 17.33 7.08 2.24
C GLY A 47 16.40 7.99 3.03
N TRP A 48 15.07 7.78 2.98
CA TRP A 48 14.12 8.56 3.75
C TRP A 48 13.82 7.96 5.12
N ASN A 49 13.89 8.82 6.14
CA ASN A 49 13.47 8.50 7.50
C ASN A 49 11.98 8.80 7.69
N SER A 50 11.32 8.13 8.63
CA SER A 50 9.89 8.29 8.90
C SER A 50 9.48 9.76 9.16
N ARG A 51 10.38 10.59 9.72
CA ARG A 51 10.12 12.03 9.93
C ARG A 51 9.98 12.82 8.63
N ARG A 52 10.81 12.52 7.62
CA ARG A 52 10.70 13.17 6.29
C ARG A 52 9.48 12.65 5.54
N ALA A 53 9.13 11.39 5.77
CA ALA A 53 7.96 10.75 5.19
C ALA A 53 6.65 11.47 5.61
N VAL A 54 6.53 11.88 6.89
CA VAL A 54 5.37 12.64 7.38
C VAL A 54 5.24 14.01 6.70
N GLN A 55 6.35 14.70 6.42
CA GLN A 55 6.31 16.03 5.80
C GLN A 55 5.75 16.03 4.39
N ILE A 56 5.92 14.93 3.64
CA ILE A 56 5.41 14.81 2.27
C ILE A 56 4.08 14.08 2.21
N LEU A 57 3.59 13.58 3.33
CA LEU A 57 2.37 12.77 3.35
C LEU A 57 1.18 13.58 2.81
N ASP A 58 1.08 14.87 3.18
CA ASP A 58 0.03 15.77 2.68
C ASP A 58 0.18 16.09 1.18
N GLN A 59 1.38 15.95 0.60
CA GLN A 59 1.61 16.11 -0.84
C GLN A 59 1.29 14.83 -1.63
N VAL A 60 1.60 13.67 -1.04
CA VAL A 60 1.34 12.35 -1.65
C VAL A 60 -0.14 11.98 -1.56
N PHE A 61 -0.76 12.31 -0.45
CA PHE A 61 -2.18 12.13 -0.18
C PHE A 61 -2.79 13.51 0.04
N PRO A 62 -3.13 14.24 -1.04
CA PRO A 62 -3.87 15.48 -0.88
C PRO A 62 -5.14 15.16 -0.09
N LYS A 63 -5.25 15.70 1.12
CA LYS A 63 -6.52 15.67 1.85
C LYS A 63 -7.52 16.30 0.91
N VAL A 64 -8.50 15.51 0.48
CA VAL A 64 -9.70 16.04 -0.14
C VAL A 64 -10.35 16.88 0.95
N SER A 65 -9.98 18.16 1.02
CA SER A 65 -10.61 19.13 1.89
C SER A 65 -12.01 19.28 1.35
N SER A 66 -12.93 18.51 1.93
CA SER A 66 -14.34 18.84 2.11
C SER A 66 -14.86 19.84 1.08
N PHE A 67 -15.18 19.36 -0.12
CA PHE A 67 -16.30 19.97 -0.80
C PHE A 67 -17.56 19.30 -0.28
N CYS A 68 -18.34 20.11 0.41
CA CYS A 68 -19.65 19.86 0.99
C CYS A 68 -19.73 19.29 2.42
N HIS A 69 -20.23 20.17 3.29
CA HIS A 69 -20.77 19.93 4.61
C HIS A 69 -22.15 19.26 4.42
N GLN A 70 -22.32 17.99 4.79
CA GLN A 70 -23.61 17.52 5.29
C GLN A 70 -23.45 16.36 6.27
N GLN A 71 -24.09 16.59 7.41
CA GLN A 71 -24.19 15.83 8.65
C GLN A 71 -24.84 14.45 8.46
N GLY A 72 -24.37 13.47 9.24
CA GLY A 72 -25.20 12.38 9.78
C GLY A 72 -25.32 11.12 8.93
N ASP A 73 -24.71 10.01 9.39
CA ASP A 73 -25.49 8.87 9.87
C ASP A 73 -24.58 7.78 10.47
N LEU A 74 -25.23 6.98 11.32
CA LEU A 74 -24.69 6.19 12.43
C LEU A 74 -23.96 4.90 12.03
N ASN A 75 -23.15 4.41 12.96
CA ASN A 75 -22.87 3.00 13.27
C ASN A 75 -23.45 1.94 12.30
N GLN A 76 -22.63 0.96 11.87
CA GLN A 76 -22.44 -0.32 12.55
C GLN A 76 -21.84 -1.40 11.62
N SER A 77 -20.88 -2.14 12.17
CA SER A 77 -20.64 -3.58 11.96
C SER A 77 -20.82 -4.18 10.55
N SER A 78 -19.70 -4.44 9.88
CA SER A 78 -19.52 -5.70 9.13
C SER A 78 -18.09 -6.20 9.27
N LEU A 79 -17.86 -7.05 10.27
CA LEU A 79 -16.77 -8.01 10.25
C LEU A 79 -16.99 -8.94 9.06
N SER A 80 -16.34 -8.71 7.91
CA SER A 80 -15.98 -9.82 7.01
C SER A 80 -15.09 -9.41 5.83
N LEU A 81 -14.02 -10.19 5.65
CA LEU A 81 -13.38 -10.51 4.37
C LEU A 81 -12.59 -9.42 3.61
N LYS A 82 -11.80 -8.57 4.29
CA LYS A 82 -10.75 -7.78 3.60
C LYS A 82 -9.30 -8.05 4.05
N ASN A 83 -9.08 -8.81 5.11
CA ASN A 83 -7.74 -9.02 5.69
C ASN A 83 -7.09 -10.37 5.39
N LEU A 84 -7.70 -11.20 4.53
CA LEU A 84 -7.18 -12.53 4.22
C LEU A 84 -5.79 -12.53 3.53
N PRO A 85 -5.44 -11.60 2.61
CA PRO A 85 -4.08 -11.59 2.06
C PRO A 85 -3.07 -10.92 3.00
N ALA A 86 -3.49 -9.99 3.86
CA ALA A 86 -2.57 -9.24 4.72
C ALA A 86 -1.98 -10.10 5.85
N VAL A 87 -2.80 -10.96 6.46
CA VAL A 87 -2.34 -11.90 7.51
C VAL A 87 -1.46 -12.98 6.89
N LEU A 88 -1.81 -13.48 5.69
CA LEU A 88 -1.00 -14.44 4.95
C LEU A 88 0.36 -13.86 4.53
N PHE A 89 0.38 -12.59 4.10
CA PHE A 89 1.61 -11.89 3.71
C PHE A 89 2.52 -11.64 4.91
N SER A 90 1.96 -11.31 6.07
CA SER A 90 2.72 -11.17 7.32
C SER A 90 3.33 -12.50 7.79
N PHE A 91 2.58 -13.61 7.65
CA PHE A 91 3.07 -14.95 7.99
C PHE A 91 4.18 -15.42 7.04
N LEU A 92 3.99 -15.27 5.72
CA LEU A 92 5.00 -15.61 4.72
C LEU A 92 6.27 -14.75 4.86
N PHE A 93 6.12 -13.46 5.17
CA PHE A 93 7.25 -12.56 5.40
C PHE A 93 8.04 -12.92 6.65
N ARG A 94 7.37 -13.29 7.76
CA ARG A 94 8.04 -13.77 8.98
C ARG A 94 8.77 -15.10 8.75
N VAL A 95 8.16 -16.03 8.02
CA VAL A 95 8.80 -17.33 7.70
C VAL A 95 10.02 -17.11 6.79
N PHE A 96 9.93 -16.23 5.78
CA PHE A 96 11.05 -15.90 4.90
C PHE A 96 12.20 -15.22 5.64
N LEU A 97 11.92 -14.28 6.55
CA LEU A 97 12.95 -13.60 7.35
C LEU A 97 13.65 -14.57 8.33
N LEU A 98 12.90 -15.49 8.94
CA LEU A 98 13.46 -16.52 9.82
C LEU A 98 14.30 -17.55 9.06
N LEU A 99 13.94 -17.85 7.80
CA LEU A 99 14.71 -18.74 6.94
C LEU A 99 16.04 -18.09 6.50
N LEU A 100 16.04 -16.78 6.25
CA LEU A 100 17.23 -16.02 5.87
C LEU A 100 18.23 -15.84 7.04
N ILE A 101 17.73 -15.74 8.28
CA ILE A 101 18.56 -15.61 9.49
C ILE A 101 19.23 -16.95 9.88
N ASN A 102 18.62 -18.10 9.58
CA ASN A 102 19.18 -19.42 9.94
C ASN A 102 20.11 -20.02 8.86
N LEU A 103 20.25 -19.38 7.70
CA LEU A 103 21.10 -19.85 6.60
C LEU A 103 22.45 -19.10 6.50
N LEU A 104 22.75 -18.24 7.48
CA LEU A 104 23.99 -17.49 7.63
C LEU A 104 24.66 -17.87 8.96
#